data_AF-A0A843I140-F1
#
_entry.id   AF-A0A843I140-F1
#
_cell.length_a   1.000
_cell.length_b   1.000
_cell.length_c   1.000
_cell.angle_alpha   90.00
_cell.angle_beta   90.00
_cell.angle_gamma   90.00
#
_symmetry.space_group_name_H-M   'P 1'
#
loop_
_entity.id
_entity.type
_entity.pdbx_description
1 polymer ?
#
loop_
_entity_poly.entity_id
_entity_poly.type
_entity_poly.pdbx_seq_one_letter_code
_entity_poly.pdbx_strand_id
1 'polypeptide(L)'
;MAEEIALLLGRIGLDRILELEKKDPQYLAICRLCKARPEAEAARLAMLNALVSYKLSGRGEEHWDYFSKYFTEHKSSDICKSFIEYIKRSPYLALGRDGRTRRALKACRYSPNLDDLLRSWRELADVLGAEGDAKTIVFAIKILNYVYMCCRGRARPAPFEIPIPVDYRVAKLTSCMGLVDIGPEEALRRREEVQRIWSRIAEASGVPPLHIDTLLWLAGRVVLYGDRAYELPTEFLALIKRLCKS
;
A
#
# COMPACT_ATOMS: atom_id res chain seq x y z
N MET A 1 -16.27 -0.84 19.43
CA MET A 1 -14.95 -0.43 18.91
C MET A 1 -14.98 -0.16 17.41
N ALA A 2 -15.39 -1.12 16.56
CA ALA A 2 -15.50 -0.89 15.11
C ALA A 2 -16.38 0.33 14.73
N GLU A 3 -17.53 0.50 15.40
CA GLU A 3 -18.41 1.66 15.20
C GLU A 3 -17.75 3.00 15.56
N GLU A 4 -17.02 3.04 16.68
CA GLU A 4 -16.30 4.26 17.09
C GLU A 4 -15.21 4.64 16.08
N ILE A 5 -14.49 3.65 15.55
CA ILE A 5 -13.49 3.85 14.49
C ILE A 5 -14.19 4.35 13.22
N ALA A 6 -15.30 3.73 12.80
CA ALA A 6 -16.04 4.12 11.61
C ALA A 6 -16.57 5.57 11.71
N LEU A 7 -17.17 5.94 12.84
CA LEU A 7 -17.62 7.31 13.11
C LEU A 7 -16.48 8.33 13.09
N LEU A 8 -15.30 7.95 13.61
CA LEU A 8 -14.13 8.81 13.56
C LEU A 8 -13.61 8.99 12.12
N LEU A 9 -13.49 7.90 11.36
CA LEU A 9 -13.06 7.93 9.96
C LEU A 9 -14.02 8.76 9.10
N GLY A 10 -15.34 8.60 9.29
CA GLY A 10 -16.34 9.40 8.60
C GLY A 10 -16.26 10.89 8.92
N ARG A 11 -15.93 11.26 10.18
CA ARG A 11 -15.68 12.65 10.57
C ARG A 11 -14.39 13.24 10.00
N ILE A 12 -13.32 12.44 9.89
CA ILE A 12 -12.07 12.85 9.24
C ILE A 12 -12.35 13.13 7.76
N GLY A 13 -13.14 12.26 7.12
CA GLY A 13 -13.57 12.40 5.74
C GLY A 13 -12.51 11.98 4.72
N LEU A 14 -12.98 11.47 3.57
CA LEU A 14 -12.11 10.96 2.52
C LEU A 14 -11.17 12.03 1.95
N ASP A 15 -11.65 13.26 1.75
CA ASP A 15 -10.85 14.34 1.18
C ASP A 15 -9.61 14.66 2.02
N ARG A 16 -9.78 14.71 3.35
CA ARG A 16 -8.66 14.93 4.28
C ARG A 16 -7.67 13.76 4.22
N ILE A 17 -8.15 12.52 4.06
CA ILE A 17 -7.29 11.34 3.93
C ILE A 17 -6.50 11.39 2.61
N LEU A 18 -7.14 11.80 1.51
CA LEU A 18 -6.46 12.00 0.23
C LEU A 18 -5.37 13.09 0.31
N GLU A 19 -5.59 14.16 1.08
CA GLU A 19 -4.54 15.16 1.34
C GLU A 19 -3.40 14.60 2.20
N LEU A 20 -3.69 13.68 3.12
CA LEU A 20 -2.67 12.99 3.91
C LEU A 20 -1.84 12.02 3.06
N GLU A 21 -2.45 11.34 2.09
CA GLU A 21 -1.74 10.46 1.16
C GLU A 21 -0.64 11.19 0.39
N LYS A 22 -0.82 12.48 0.09
CA LYS A 22 0.22 13.29 -0.56
C LYS A 22 1.52 13.44 0.26
N LYS A 23 1.46 13.14 1.56
CA LYS A 23 2.61 13.16 2.49
C LYS A 23 3.21 11.77 2.71
N ASP A 24 2.58 10.72 2.20
CA ASP A 24 3.10 9.35 2.25
C ASP A 24 4.43 9.28 1.46
N PRO A 25 5.54 8.81 2.04
CA PRO A 25 6.80 8.62 1.34
C PRO A 25 6.66 7.79 0.05
N GLN A 26 5.72 6.83 0.02
CA GLN A 26 5.42 6.03 -1.16
C GLN A 26 4.78 6.90 -2.25
N TYR A 27 3.79 7.73 -1.91
CA TYR A 27 3.18 8.68 -2.83
C TYR A 27 4.21 9.66 -3.40
N LEU A 28 5.07 10.23 -2.55
CA LEU A 28 6.13 11.15 -2.97
C LEU A 28 7.12 10.48 -3.94
N ALA A 29 7.48 9.23 -3.69
CA ALA A 29 8.33 8.44 -4.60
C ALA A 29 7.66 8.21 -5.96
N ILE A 30 6.37 7.89 -5.97
CA ILE A 30 5.58 7.73 -7.21
C ILE A 30 5.47 9.05 -7.98
N CYS A 31 5.17 10.15 -7.31
CA CYS A 31 5.11 11.48 -7.93
C CYS A 31 6.44 11.90 -8.54
N ARG A 32 7.58 11.55 -7.90
CA ARG A 32 8.91 11.75 -8.49
C ARG A 32 9.08 10.95 -9.78
N LEU A 33 8.65 9.68 -9.78
CA LEU A 33 8.71 8.83 -10.96
C LEU A 33 7.83 9.34 -12.11
N CYS A 34 6.59 9.76 -11.82
CA CYS A 34 5.66 10.35 -12.80
C CYS A 34 6.22 11.62 -13.47
N LYS A 35 7.05 12.41 -12.76
CA LYS A 35 7.73 13.57 -13.36
C LYS A 35 8.87 13.18 -14.31
N ALA A 36 9.45 12.00 -14.13
CA ALA A 36 10.62 11.55 -14.88
C ALA A 36 10.29 10.63 -16.07
N ARG A 37 9.09 10.02 -16.07
CA ARG A 37 8.69 8.94 -16.97
C ARG A 37 7.27 9.13 -17.52
N PRO A 38 6.98 8.61 -18.72
CA PRO A 38 5.60 8.49 -19.21
C PRO A 38 4.72 7.69 -18.24
N GLU A 39 3.43 8.04 -18.15
CA GLU A 39 2.46 7.42 -17.22
C GLU A 39 2.47 5.88 -17.30
N ALA A 40 2.46 5.34 -18.52
CA ALA A 40 2.47 3.88 -18.73
C ALA A 40 3.73 3.19 -18.20
N GLU A 41 4.90 3.82 -18.34
CA GLU A 41 6.16 3.29 -17.79
C GLU A 41 6.17 3.38 -16.25
N ALA A 42 5.75 4.53 -15.72
CA ALA A 42 5.66 4.77 -14.28
C ALA A 42 4.72 3.76 -13.62
N ALA A 43 3.55 3.49 -14.22
CA ALA A 43 2.59 2.51 -13.76
C ALA A 43 3.18 1.10 -13.67
N ARG A 44 3.84 0.65 -14.75
CA ARG A 44 4.45 -0.69 -14.80
C ARG A 44 5.59 -0.84 -13.79
N LEU A 45 6.48 0.14 -13.70
CA LEU A 45 7.59 0.13 -12.73
C LEU A 45 7.07 0.13 -11.29
N ALA A 46 6.11 1.01 -10.98
CA ALA A 46 5.52 1.13 -9.65
C ALA A 46 4.77 -0.14 -9.23
N MET A 47 4.00 -0.73 -10.14
CA MET A 47 3.33 -2.02 -9.93
C MET A 47 4.35 -3.12 -9.63
N LEU A 48 5.38 -3.27 -10.48
CA LEU A 48 6.42 -4.28 -10.26
C LEU A 48 7.12 -4.09 -8.91
N ASN A 49 7.39 -2.85 -8.51
CA ASN A 49 7.96 -2.53 -7.21
C ASN A 49 7.04 -2.92 -6.04
N ALA A 50 5.75 -2.61 -6.14
CA ALA A 50 4.76 -3.00 -5.14
C ALA A 50 4.65 -4.53 -4.99
N LEU A 51 4.67 -5.28 -6.10
CA LEU A 51 4.58 -6.74 -6.09
C LEU A 51 5.78 -7.40 -5.39
N VAL A 52 6.94 -6.76 -5.43
CA VAL A 52 8.15 -7.22 -4.73
C VAL A 52 8.38 -6.48 -3.41
N SER A 53 7.41 -5.72 -2.89
CA SER A 53 7.51 -4.98 -1.61
C SER A 53 7.06 -5.82 -0.41
N TYR A 54 7.72 -6.94 -0.16
CA TYR A 54 7.46 -7.82 0.99
C TYR A 54 8.76 -8.28 1.64
N LYS A 55 8.81 -8.55 2.95
CA LYS A 55 10.04 -9.03 3.65
C LYS A 55 11.30 -8.22 3.26
N LEU A 56 11.21 -6.89 3.33
CA LEU A 56 12.30 -5.99 2.98
C LEU A 56 13.45 -6.10 4.01
N SER A 57 14.70 -5.93 3.58
CA SER A 57 15.88 -5.89 4.46
C SER A 57 16.09 -4.53 5.14
N GLY A 58 15.17 -3.58 4.94
CA GLY A 58 15.20 -2.23 5.53
C GLY A 58 13.81 -1.62 5.58
N ARG A 59 13.72 -0.30 5.80
CA ARG A 59 12.42 0.39 5.90
C ARG A 59 11.76 0.51 4.53
N GLY A 60 10.43 0.46 4.50
CA GLY A 60 9.66 0.55 3.25
C GLY A 60 9.88 1.88 2.54
N GLU A 61 9.99 2.95 3.31
CA GLU A 61 10.23 4.32 2.86
C GLU A 61 11.55 4.45 2.11
N GLU A 62 12.60 3.84 2.66
CA GLU A 62 13.93 3.85 2.07
C GLU A 62 13.94 3.04 0.77
N HIS A 63 13.22 1.91 0.75
CA HIS A 63 13.03 1.12 -0.46
C HIS A 63 12.33 1.90 -1.58
N TRP A 64 11.23 2.60 -1.27
CA TRP A 64 10.48 3.40 -2.24
C TRP A 64 11.26 4.64 -2.71
N ASP A 65 11.98 5.32 -1.80
CA ASP A 65 12.85 6.44 -2.17
C ASP A 65 13.98 5.97 -3.10
N TYR A 66 14.65 4.86 -2.77
CA TYR A 66 15.69 4.25 -3.61
C TYR A 66 15.13 3.82 -4.99
N PHE A 67 13.96 3.18 -5.02
CA PHE A 67 13.27 2.81 -6.27
C PHE A 67 13.07 4.03 -7.18
N SER A 68 12.49 5.11 -6.65
CA SER A 68 12.19 6.29 -7.47
C SER A 68 13.46 7.00 -7.96
N LYS A 69 14.52 7.10 -7.15
CA LYS A 69 15.82 7.66 -7.56
C LYS A 69 16.44 6.82 -8.67
N TYR A 70 16.51 5.49 -8.47
CA TYR A 70 17.07 4.57 -9.44
C TYR A 70 16.42 4.72 -10.83
N PHE A 71 15.09 4.69 -10.92
CA PHE A 71 14.39 4.78 -12.20
C PHE A 71 14.21 6.21 -12.73
N THR A 72 14.46 7.23 -11.93
CA THR A 72 14.59 8.62 -12.43
C THR A 72 15.91 8.79 -13.18
N GLU A 73 17.00 8.23 -12.65
CA GLU A 73 18.34 8.33 -13.22
C GLU A 73 18.59 7.33 -14.36
N HIS A 74 18.08 6.09 -14.24
CA HIS A 74 18.38 5.01 -15.17
C HIS A 74 17.21 4.78 -16.14
N LYS A 75 17.18 5.56 -17.22
CA LYS A 75 16.17 5.43 -18.28
C LYS A 75 16.47 4.25 -19.20
N SER A 76 15.48 3.40 -19.39
CA SER A 76 15.55 2.21 -20.26
C SER A 76 14.16 1.94 -20.83
N SER A 77 14.11 1.61 -22.12
CA SER A 77 12.90 1.17 -22.82
C SER A 77 12.51 -0.27 -22.46
N ASP A 78 13.48 -1.09 -22.03
CA ASP A 78 13.22 -2.45 -21.54
C ASP A 78 12.96 -2.42 -20.03
N ILE A 79 11.70 -2.17 -19.67
CA ILE A 79 11.24 -2.17 -18.28
C ILE A 79 11.54 -3.51 -17.59
N CYS A 80 11.36 -4.63 -18.29
CA CYS A 80 11.51 -5.95 -17.67
C CYS A 80 12.96 -6.19 -17.27
N LYS A 81 13.90 -6.01 -18.22
CA LYS A 81 15.34 -6.18 -17.97
C LYS A 81 15.87 -5.19 -16.94
N SER A 82 15.50 -3.92 -17.05
CA SER A 82 15.92 -2.89 -16.09
C SER A 82 15.38 -3.14 -14.69
N PHE A 83 14.15 -3.67 -14.57
CA PHE A 83 13.58 -4.01 -13.28
C PHE A 83 14.24 -5.23 -12.63
N ILE A 84 14.64 -6.24 -13.40
CA ILE A 84 15.43 -7.36 -12.87
C ILE A 84 16.81 -6.89 -12.41
N GLU A 85 17.45 -5.97 -13.14
CA GLU A 85 18.72 -5.39 -12.70
C GLU A 85 18.57 -4.57 -11.43
N TYR A 86 17.48 -3.79 -11.31
CA TYR A 86 17.12 -3.09 -10.08
C TYR A 86 16.98 -4.05 -8.89
N ILE A 87 16.28 -5.18 -9.04
CA ILE A 87 16.13 -6.19 -7.98
C ILE A 87 17.51 -6.72 -7.51
N LYS A 88 18.46 -6.90 -8.43
CA LYS A 88 19.82 -7.37 -8.12
C LYS A 88 20.61 -6.33 -7.34
N ARG A 89 20.49 -5.06 -7.71
CA ARG A 89 21.25 -3.95 -7.09
C ARG A 89 20.66 -3.42 -5.80
N SER A 90 19.34 -3.47 -5.66
CA SER A 90 18.64 -2.86 -4.53
C SER A 90 19.06 -3.51 -3.21
N PRO A 91 19.59 -2.74 -2.24
CA PRO A 91 19.99 -3.29 -0.94
C PRO A 91 18.77 -3.75 -0.13
N TYR A 92 17.58 -3.23 -0.44
CA TYR A 92 16.31 -3.53 0.24
C TYR A 92 15.63 -4.82 -0.25
N LEU A 93 16.07 -5.36 -1.39
CA LEU A 93 15.50 -6.54 -2.03
C LEU A 93 16.44 -7.76 -1.99
N ALA A 94 17.48 -7.72 -1.16
CA ALA A 94 18.46 -8.79 -1.02
C ALA A 94 17.83 -10.11 -0.53
N LEU A 95 16.89 -10.03 0.42
CA LEU A 95 16.19 -11.21 0.94
C LEU A 95 15.20 -11.76 -0.09
N GLY A 96 15.30 -13.06 -0.40
CA GLY A 96 14.37 -13.76 -1.30
C GLY A 96 14.43 -13.27 -2.75
N ARG A 97 15.59 -12.75 -3.19
CA ARG A 97 15.79 -12.11 -4.50
C ARG A 97 15.30 -12.96 -5.68
N ASP A 98 15.58 -14.26 -5.69
CA ASP A 98 15.14 -15.14 -6.78
C ASP A 98 13.62 -15.26 -6.87
N GLY A 99 12.94 -15.33 -5.72
CA GLY A 99 11.48 -15.34 -5.66
C GLY A 99 10.88 -14.04 -6.21
N ARG A 100 11.49 -12.89 -5.87
CA ARG A 100 11.08 -11.58 -6.39
C ARG A 100 11.29 -11.48 -7.89
N THR A 101 12.44 -11.92 -8.38
CA THR A 101 12.76 -11.97 -9.81
C THR A 101 11.73 -12.81 -10.56
N ARG A 102 11.43 -14.03 -10.09
CA ARG A 102 10.39 -14.87 -10.70
C ARG A 102 9.02 -14.19 -10.70
N ARG A 103 8.64 -13.55 -9.58
CA ARG A 103 7.36 -12.83 -9.47
C ARG A 103 7.29 -11.62 -10.42
N ALA A 104 8.36 -10.83 -10.49
CA ALA A 104 8.46 -9.69 -11.39
C ALA A 104 8.39 -10.14 -12.87
N LEU A 105 9.10 -11.22 -13.23
CA LEU A 105 9.07 -11.77 -14.60
C LEU A 105 7.66 -12.20 -15.02
N LYS A 106 6.88 -12.82 -14.12
CA LYS A 106 5.46 -13.17 -14.41
C LYS A 106 4.63 -11.95 -14.80
N ALA A 107 4.80 -10.84 -14.07
CA ALA A 107 4.03 -9.61 -14.28
C ALA A 107 4.69 -8.62 -15.26
N CYS A 108 5.90 -8.86 -15.76
CA CYS A 108 6.65 -7.80 -16.43
C CYS A 108 6.05 -7.37 -17.77
N ARG A 109 5.33 -8.27 -18.45
CA ARG A 109 4.63 -7.97 -19.71
C ARG A 109 3.22 -7.41 -19.50
N TYR A 110 2.69 -7.53 -18.29
CA TYR A 110 1.38 -6.99 -17.96
C TYR A 110 1.45 -5.46 -17.89
N SER A 111 0.44 -4.80 -18.45
CA SER A 111 0.28 -3.35 -18.44
C SER A 111 -1.04 -3.02 -17.74
N PRO A 112 -1.01 -2.36 -16.57
CA PRO A 112 -2.22 -2.10 -15.81
C PRO A 112 -3.07 -1.02 -16.50
N ASN A 113 -4.39 -1.18 -16.42
CA ASN A 113 -5.35 -0.15 -16.81
C ASN A 113 -5.59 0.80 -15.63
N LEU A 114 -4.97 1.99 -15.69
CA LEU A 114 -5.12 2.97 -14.61
C LEU A 114 -6.53 3.53 -14.49
N ASP A 115 -7.33 3.54 -15.55
CA ASP A 115 -8.70 4.03 -15.55
C ASP A 115 -9.69 3.03 -14.93
N ASP A 116 -9.33 1.74 -14.92
CA ASP A 116 -10.12 0.66 -14.33
C ASP A 116 -9.26 -0.18 -13.38
N LEU A 117 -9.22 0.26 -12.11
CA LEU A 117 -8.47 -0.43 -11.06
C LEU A 117 -9.06 -1.80 -10.71
N LEU A 118 -10.37 -2.00 -10.87
CA LEU A 118 -11.02 -3.29 -10.59
C LEU A 118 -10.64 -4.33 -11.64
N ARG A 119 -10.61 -3.94 -12.92
CA ARG A 119 -10.06 -4.79 -13.97
C ARG A 119 -8.59 -5.07 -13.73
N SER A 120 -7.80 -4.03 -13.42
CA SER A 120 -6.38 -4.21 -13.15
C SER A 120 -6.09 -5.16 -12.00
N TRP A 121 -6.94 -5.12 -10.97
CA TRP A 121 -6.89 -5.99 -9.81
C TRP A 121 -7.10 -7.46 -10.17
N ARG A 122 -8.16 -7.77 -10.91
CA ARG A 122 -8.47 -9.13 -11.36
C ARG A 122 -7.40 -9.69 -12.28
N GLU A 123 -7.04 -8.93 -13.32
CA GLU A 123 -6.01 -9.34 -14.29
C GLU A 123 -4.65 -9.56 -13.62
N LEU A 124 -4.28 -8.73 -12.64
CA LEU A 124 -3.01 -8.90 -11.92
C LEU A 124 -3.01 -10.15 -11.03
N ALA A 125 -4.14 -10.50 -10.42
CA ALA A 125 -4.30 -11.74 -9.66
C ALA A 125 -4.12 -12.97 -10.56
N ASP A 126 -4.79 -12.96 -11.73
CA ASP A 126 -4.69 -14.02 -12.73
C ASP A 126 -3.27 -14.18 -13.26
N VAL A 127 -2.60 -13.08 -13.63
CA VAL A 127 -1.20 -13.07 -14.09
C VAL A 127 -0.25 -13.70 -13.08
N LEU A 128 -0.50 -13.49 -11.79
CA LEU A 128 0.34 -14.03 -10.72
C LEU A 128 -0.05 -15.45 -10.30
N GLY A 129 -1.25 -15.91 -10.67
CA GLY A 129 -1.85 -17.16 -10.18
C GLY A 129 -2.03 -17.12 -8.67
N ALA A 130 -2.53 -16.00 -8.14
CA ALA A 130 -2.71 -15.77 -6.72
C ALA A 130 -4.10 -15.19 -6.44
N GLU A 131 -4.55 -15.32 -5.19
CA GLU A 131 -5.82 -14.73 -4.76
C GLU A 131 -5.78 -13.20 -4.86
N GLY A 132 -6.88 -12.60 -5.31
CA GLY A 132 -6.97 -11.15 -5.48
C GLY A 132 -6.79 -10.38 -4.17
N ASP A 133 -7.18 -10.96 -3.04
CA ASP A 133 -7.07 -10.37 -1.71
C ASP A 133 -5.65 -10.39 -1.13
N ALA A 134 -4.68 -11.03 -1.80
CA ALA A 134 -3.32 -11.14 -1.33
C ALA A 134 -2.69 -9.75 -1.15
N LYS A 135 -2.08 -9.50 0.02
CA LYS A 135 -1.48 -8.21 0.41
C LYS A 135 -0.78 -7.49 -0.75
N THR A 136 0.14 -8.17 -1.43
CA THR A 136 0.98 -7.56 -2.47
C THR A 136 0.20 -7.15 -3.71
N ILE A 137 -0.93 -7.82 -4.00
CA ILE A 137 -1.79 -7.49 -5.14
C ILE A 137 -2.60 -6.24 -4.81
N VAL A 138 -3.33 -6.23 -3.70
CA VAL A 138 -4.14 -5.06 -3.31
C VAL A 138 -3.26 -3.85 -3.01
N PHE A 139 -2.06 -4.05 -2.46
CA PHE A 139 -1.06 -2.99 -2.31
C PHE A 139 -0.57 -2.46 -3.66
N ALA A 140 -0.39 -3.31 -4.68
CA ALA A 140 -0.06 -2.83 -6.02
C ALA A 140 -1.19 -1.98 -6.61
N ILE A 141 -2.45 -2.30 -6.33
CA ILE A 141 -3.59 -1.47 -6.78
C ILE A 141 -3.62 -0.11 -6.06
N LYS A 142 -3.32 -0.07 -4.76
CA LYS A 142 -3.11 1.20 -4.03
C LYS A 142 -2.05 2.07 -4.70
N ILE A 143 -0.90 1.47 -5.03
CA ILE A 143 0.19 2.18 -5.71
C ILE A 143 -0.20 2.63 -7.12
N LEU A 144 -0.97 1.85 -7.87
CA LEU A 144 -1.50 2.29 -9.17
C LEU A 144 -2.47 3.46 -9.01
N ASN A 145 -3.23 3.52 -7.92
CA ASN A 145 -4.02 4.71 -7.61
C ASN A 145 -3.13 5.93 -7.36
N TYR A 146 -2.02 5.78 -6.64
CA TYR A 146 -1.03 6.86 -6.48
C TYR A 146 -0.43 7.30 -7.82
N VAL A 147 -0.13 6.37 -8.73
CA VAL A 147 0.37 6.69 -10.08
C VAL A 147 -0.65 7.56 -10.81
N TYR A 148 -1.92 7.16 -10.84
CA TYR A 148 -2.98 7.95 -11.46
C TYR A 148 -3.05 9.37 -10.86
N MET A 149 -3.11 9.48 -9.52
CA MET A 149 -3.24 10.77 -8.85
C MET A 149 -2.04 11.69 -9.12
N CYS A 150 -0.83 11.13 -9.09
CA CYS A 150 0.41 11.86 -9.34
C CYS A 150 0.58 12.27 -10.81
N CYS A 151 0.42 11.34 -11.75
CA CYS A 151 0.66 11.58 -13.16
C CYS A 151 -0.41 12.48 -13.78
N ARG A 152 -1.67 12.41 -13.29
CA ARG A 152 -2.80 13.20 -13.82
C ARG A 152 -3.15 14.43 -13.00
N GLY A 153 -2.55 14.58 -11.81
CA GLY A 153 -2.80 15.71 -10.91
C GLY A 153 -4.24 15.80 -10.40
N ARG A 154 -4.92 14.66 -10.24
CA ARG A 154 -6.34 14.59 -9.83
C ARG A 154 -6.51 13.61 -8.68
N ALA A 155 -7.19 14.04 -7.62
CA ALA A 155 -7.57 13.15 -6.54
C ALA A 155 -8.56 12.09 -7.03
N ARG A 156 -8.44 10.84 -6.54
CA ARG A 156 -9.35 9.77 -6.90
C ARG A 156 -9.53 8.77 -5.76
N PRO A 157 -10.79 8.55 -5.31
CA PRO A 157 -11.14 7.44 -4.44
C PRO A 157 -10.79 6.08 -5.05
N ALA A 158 -10.18 5.20 -4.28
CA ALA A 158 -10.04 3.79 -4.63
C ALA A 158 -11.39 3.05 -4.52
N PRO A 159 -11.59 1.96 -5.29
CA PRO A 159 -12.81 1.15 -5.18
C PRO A 159 -12.97 0.53 -3.78
N PHE A 160 -14.21 0.43 -3.30
CA PHE A 160 -14.53 -0.17 -1.99
C PHE A 160 -14.32 -1.70 -1.99
N GLU A 161 -14.47 -2.32 -3.16
CA GLU A 161 -14.39 -3.77 -3.35
C GLU A 161 -12.98 -4.33 -3.13
N ILE A 162 -11.95 -3.47 -3.20
CA ILE A 162 -10.56 -3.89 -3.02
C ILE A 162 -10.25 -3.85 -1.52
N PRO A 163 -9.94 -5.00 -0.89
CA PRO A 163 -9.75 -5.05 0.54
C PRO A 163 -8.41 -4.44 0.95
N ILE A 164 -8.26 -4.19 2.25
CA ILE A 164 -7.04 -3.62 2.83
C ILE A 164 -5.84 -4.59 2.66
N PRO A 165 -4.62 -4.09 2.35
CA PRO A 165 -3.40 -4.92 2.37
C PRO A 165 -3.03 -5.34 3.80
N VAL A 166 -3.44 -6.53 4.22
CA VAL A 166 -3.09 -7.03 5.55
C VAL A 166 -1.62 -7.44 5.63
N ASP A 167 -0.86 -6.69 6.40
CA ASP A 167 0.49 -7.05 6.82
C ASP A 167 0.60 -7.15 8.33
N TYR A 168 1.79 -7.47 8.84
CA TYR A 168 1.97 -7.62 10.28
C TYR A 168 1.60 -6.34 11.06
N ARG A 169 1.81 -5.14 10.49
CA ARG A 169 1.42 -3.88 11.13
C ARG A 169 -0.10 -3.75 11.18
N VAL A 170 -0.79 -4.00 10.07
CA VAL A 170 -2.25 -3.96 10.02
C VAL A 170 -2.85 -5.01 10.95
N ALA A 171 -2.32 -6.23 10.95
CA ALA A 171 -2.74 -7.30 11.86
C ALA A 171 -2.54 -6.89 13.33
N LYS A 172 -1.37 -6.37 13.69
CA LYS A 172 -1.07 -5.88 15.04
C LYS A 172 -1.95 -4.74 15.47
N LEU A 173 -2.22 -3.78 14.58
CA LEU A 173 -3.15 -2.70 14.85
C LEU A 173 -4.58 -3.20 15.03
N THR A 174 -5.00 -4.18 14.24
CA THR A 174 -6.33 -4.79 14.36
C THR A 174 -6.49 -5.50 15.71
N SER A 175 -5.50 -6.32 16.11
CA SER A 175 -5.48 -6.98 17.41
C SER A 175 -5.41 -5.98 18.58
N CYS A 176 -4.53 -4.97 18.52
CA CYS A 176 -4.38 -4.02 19.63
C CYS A 176 -5.57 -3.08 19.78
N MET A 177 -6.32 -2.84 18.70
CA MET A 177 -7.61 -2.13 18.79
C MET A 177 -8.74 -3.00 19.31
N GLY A 178 -8.46 -4.26 19.68
CA GLY A 178 -9.44 -5.25 20.13
C GLY A 178 -10.47 -5.61 19.07
N LEU A 179 -10.21 -5.32 17.79
CA LEU A 179 -11.14 -5.65 16.70
C LEU A 179 -11.21 -7.15 16.43
N VAL A 180 -10.20 -7.89 16.88
CA VAL A 180 -10.16 -9.35 16.93
C VAL A 180 -9.60 -9.79 18.28
N ASP A 181 -10.12 -10.89 18.82
CA ASP A 181 -9.67 -11.48 20.09
C ASP A 181 -8.60 -12.56 19.86
N ILE A 182 -7.57 -12.20 19.07
CA ILE A 182 -6.43 -13.06 18.72
C ILE A 182 -5.17 -12.22 18.55
N GLY A 183 -4.01 -12.84 18.77
CA GLY A 183 -2.71 -12.20 18.58
C GLY A 183 -2.40 -11.84 17.12
N PRO A 184 -1.45 -10.92 16.88
CA PRO A 184 -1.12 -10.41 15.55
C PRO A 184 -0.69 -11.48 14.55
N GLU A 185 0.00 -12.52 15.00
CA GLU A 185 0.45 -13.63 14.15
C GLU A 185 -0.74 -14.43 13.61
N GLU A 186 -1.74 -14.68 14.45
CA GLU A 186 -2.94 -15.42 14.06
C GLU A 186 -3.88 -14.53 13.23
N ALA A 187 -3.99 -13.23 13.57
CA ALA A 187 -4.71 -12.26 12.75
C ALA A 187 -4.11 -12.16 11.33
N LEU A 188 -2.78 -12.26 11.19
CA LEU A 188 -2.12 -12.29 9.88
C LEU A 188 -2.44 -13.57 9.09
N ARG A 189 -2.58 -14.72 9.75
CA ARG A 189 -3.02 -15.98 9.11
C ARG A 189 -4.49 -15.91 8.69
N ARG A 190 -5.34 -15.33 9.54
CA ARG A 190 -6.78 -15.09 9.31
C ARG A 190 -7.02 -13.77 8.57
N ARG A 191 -6.20 -13.47 7.55
CA ARG A 191 -6.23 -12.18 6.82
C ARG A 191 -7.62 -11.83 6.28
N GLU A 192 -8.40 -12.81 5.82
CA GLU A 192 -9.74 -12.61 5.29
C GLU A 192 -10.70 -12.04 6.35
N GLU A 193 -10.55 -12.45 7.61
CA GLU A 193 -11.35 -11.89 8.70
C GLU A 193 -10.95 -10.45 9.01
N VAL A 194 -9.64 -10.16 9.05
CA VAL A 194 -9.14 -8.79 9.20
C VAL A 194 -9.68 -7.91 8.06
N GLN A 195 -9.63 -8.39 6.82
CA GLN A 195 -10.17 -7.69 5.66
C GLN A 195 -11.69 -7.45 5.77
N ARG A 196 -12.46 -8.46 6.19
CA ARG A 196 -13.92 -8.31 6.40
C ARG A 196 -14.23 -7.24 7.44
N ILE A 197 -13.48 -7.19 8.55
CA ILE A 197 -13.66 -6.16 9.58
C ILE A 197 -13.41 -4.77 9.00
N TRP A 198 -12.29 -4.57 8.32
CA TRP A 198 -11.96 -3.27 7.73
C TRP A 198 -12.88 -2.89 6.57
N SER A 199 -13.44 -3.86 5.84
CA SER A 199 -14.44 -3.61 4.79
C SER A 199 -15.76 -3.08 5.39
N ARG A 200 -16.22 -3.67 6.51
CA ARG A 200 -17.39 -3.17 7.24
C ARG A 200 -17.17 -1.76 7.80
N ILE A 201 -15.97 -1.49 8.34
CA ILE A 201 -15.59 -0.15 8.81
C ILE A 201 -15.56 0.83 7.63
N ALA A 202 -15.03 0.42 6.48
CA ALA A 202 -15.00 1.23 5.27
C ALA A 202 -16.42 1.61 4.81
N GLU A 203 -17.31 0.64 4.67
CA GLU A 203 -18.71 0.86 4.32
C GLU A 203 -19.40 1.82 5.28
N ALA A 204 -19.25 1.60 6.60
CA ALA A 204 -19.88 2.44 7.62
C ALA A 204 -19.31 3.86 7.70
N SER A 205 -18.04 4.05 7.32
CA SER A 205 -17.37 5.36 7.37
C SER A 205 -17.44 6.14 6.06
N GLY A 206 -17.77 5.50 4.94
CA GLY A 206 -17.65 6.08 3.61
C GLY A 206 -16.20 6.26 3.14
N VAL A 207 -15.23 5.58 3.76
CA VAL A 207 -13.80 5.65 3.41
C VAL A 207 -13.33 4.29 2.87
N PRO A 208 -12.92 4.18 1.59
CA PRO A 208 -12.47 2.92 1.01
C PRO A 208 -11.30 2.26 1.77
N PRO A 209 -11.21 0.91 1.80
CA PRO A 209 -10.20 0.19 2.59
C PRO A 209 -8.75 0.60 2.28
N LEU A 210 -8.41 0.86 1.02
CA LEU A 210 -7.06 1.27 0.61
C LEU A 210 -6.66 2.65 1.13
N HIS A 211 -7.63 3.52 1.45
CA HIS A 211 -7.37 4.82 2.07
C HIS A 211 -7.27 4.72 3.60
N ILE A 212 -8.04 3.81 4.21
CA ILE A 212 -7.88 3.45 5.63
C ILE A 212 -6.46 2.92 5.88
N ASP A 213 -5.92 2.12 4.97
CA ASP A 213 -4.53 1.62 5.04
C ASP A 213 -3.52 2.74 5.26
N THR A 214 -3.66 3.88 4.57
CA THR A 214 -2.76 5.03 4.74
C THR A 214 -2.72 5.50 6.19
N LEU A 215 -3.90 5.63 6.82
CA LEU A 215 -4.00 6.05 8.21
C LEU A 215 -3.38 5.01 9.16
N LEU A 216 -3.65 3.72 8.96
CA LEU A 216 -3.09 2.64 9.78
C LEU A 216 -1.57 2.57 9.63
N TRP A 217 -1.07 2.72 8.41
CA TRP A 217 0.35 2.68 8.11
C TRP A 217 1.09 3.82 8.82
N LEU A 218 0.58 5.05 8.70
CA LEU A 218 1.15 6.22 9.38
C LEU A 218 1.03 6.12 10.91
N ALA A 219 -0.13 5.68 11.43
CA ALA A 219 -0.34 5.56 12.87
C ALA A 219 0.53 4.47 13.49
N GLY A 220 0.68 3.33 12.80
CA GLY A 220 1.55 2.25 13.25
C GLY A 220 3.01 2.69 13.39
N ARG A 221 3.47 3.68 12.61
CA ARG A 221 4.82 4.24 12.78
C ARG A 221 5.00 4.95 14.12
N VAL A 222 4.02 5.76 14.49
CA VAL A 222 4.05 6.50 15.75
C VAL A 222 3.86 5.58 16.94
N VAL A 223 2.88 4.67 16.85
CA VAL A 223 2.44 3.85 17.99
C VAL A 223 3.35 2.64 18.21
N LEU A 224 3.84 2.00 17.15
CA LEU A 224 4.62 0.77 17.26
C LEU A 224 6.13 1.00 17.22
N TYR A 225 6.59 2.05 16.54
CA TYR A 225 8.01 2.31 16.32
C TYR A 225 8.50 3.63 16.96
N GLY A 226 7.61 4.41 17.57
CA GLY A 226 8.00 5.64 18.26
C GLY A 226 8.45 6.77 17.33
N ASP A 227 8.09 6.70 16.04
CA ASP A 227 8.42 7.76 15.09
C ASP A 227 7.72 9.07 15.47
N ARG A 228 8.27 10.21 15.00
CA ARG A 228 7.61 11.52 15.13
C ARG A 228 6.20 11.41 14.57
N ALA A 229 5.25 12.05 15.26
CA ALA A 229 3.89 12.17 14.76
C ALA A 229 3.96 12.83 13.38
N TYR A 230 3.72 12.04 12.34
CA TYR A 230 3.30 12.56 11.05
C TYR A 230 2.05 13.43 11.28
N GLU A 231 1.68 14.27 10.32
CA GLU A 231 0.48 15.11 10.38
C GLU A 231 -0.84 14.32 10.35
N LEU A 232 -0.89 13.17 11.03
CA LEU A 232 -2.09 12.41 11.32
C LEU A 232 -3.09 13.28 12.07
N PRO A 233 -4.40 13.09 11.82
CA PRO A 233 -5.44 13.68 12.65
C PRO A 233 -5.18 13.31 14.12
N THR A 234 -5.09 14.32 14.99
CA THR A 234 -4.75 14.14 16.41
C THR A 234 -5.78 13.27 17.10
N GLU A 235 -7.04 13.39 16.71
CA GLU A 235 -8.17 12.58 17.11
C GLU A 235 -7.98 11.09 16.79
N PHE A 236 -7.44 10.77 15.61
CA PHE A 236 -7.15 9.39 15.20
C PHE A 236 -5.99 8.79 15.98
N LEU A 237 -4.90 9.56 16.11
CA LEU A 237 -3.74 9.10 16.87
C LEU A 237 -4.06 8.91 18.36
N ALA A 238 -4.88 9.80 18.94
CA ALA A 238 -5.35 9.68 20.32
C ALA A 238 -6.20 8.41 20.51
N LEU A 239 -7.11 8.12 19.57
CA LEU A 239 -7.92 6.91 19.62
C LEU A 239 -7.04 5.64 19.59
N ILE A 240 -6.13 5.53 18.63
CA ILE A 240 -5.26 4.35 18.52
C ILE A 240 -4.37 4.20 19.74
N LYS A 241 -3.77 5.29 20.24
CA LYS A 241 -2.96 5.25 21.47
C LYS A 241 -3.78 4.81 22.68
N ARG A 242 -5.05 5.19 22.78
CA ARG A 242 -5.93 4.75 23.87
C ARG A 242 -6.24 3.26 23.76
N LEU A 243 -6.56 2.78 22.56
CA LEU A 243 -6.95 1.38 22.34
C LEU A 243 -5.76 0.42 22.47
N CYS A 244 -4.59 0.79 21.97
CA CYS A 244 -3.41 -0.08 21.95
C CYS A 244 -2.47 0.06 23.17
N LYS A 245 -2.90 0.77 24.23
CA LYS A 245 -2.15 0.94 25.49
C LYS A 245 -2.49 -0.07 26.59
N SER A 246 -3.23 -1.13 26.25
CA SER A 246 -3.47 -2.29 27.11
C SER A 246 -2.36 -3.32 26.98
#